data_AF-A0A1N7GJU1-F1
#
_entry.id   AF-A0A1N7GJU1-F1
#
_cell.length_a   1.000
_cell.length_b   1.000
_cell.length_c   1.000
_cell.angle_alpha   90.00
_cell.angle_beta   90.00
_cell.angle_gamma   90.00
#
_symmetry.space_group_name_H-M   'P 1'
#
loop_
_entity.id
_entity.type
_entity.pdbx_description
1 polymer ?
#
loop_
_entity_poly.entity_id
_entity_poly.type
_entity_poly.pdbx_seq_one_letter_code
_entity_poly.pdbx_strand_id
1 'polypeptide(L)'
;MSSFRQSTMSRSRFVGVGAFAVLAATAAPAVAAGEEPTTDVVAGEPVPVSSTAYSYLATHALTERAQAMDLGQFVASVPVPPQYRSANLDLSARIDTAVDAALRSPGGCVQLVVDPKGTGGALFDYNVVPVEGQYCD
;
A
#
# COMPACT_ATOMS: atom_id res chain seq x y z
N MET A 1 60.16 31.47 -26.94
CA MET A 1 61.03 32.19 -25.98
C MET A 1 60.13 32.66 -24.85
N SER A 2 60.36 32.46 -23.56
CA SER A 2 61.32 31.68 -22.80
C SER A 2 60.68 31.52 -21.42
N SER A 3 60.97 30.39 -20.78
CA SER A 3 60.69 30.11 -19.37
C SER A 3 61.49 31.04 -18.43
N PHE A 4 61.32 30.82 -17.12
CA PHE A 4 62.10 31.30 -15.96
C PHE A 4 61.59 32.59 -15.26
N ARG A 5 61.55 32.70 -13.93
CA ARG A 5 62.08 31.89 -12.81
C ARG A 5 61.58 32.47 -11.47
N GLN A 6 61.52 31.61 -10.43
CA GLN A 6 62.02 31.79 -9.04
C GLN A 6 61.70 33.11 -8.28
N SER A 7 61.51 33.17 -6.97
CA SER A 7 61.63 32.28 -5.82
C SER A 7 61.29 33.14 -4.59
N THR A 8 60.87 32.51 -3.48
CA THR A 8 61.15 32.93 -2.08
C THR A 8 60.59 34.30 -1.62
N MET A 9 60.15 34.55 -0.39
CA MET A 9 60.45 33.95 0.90
C MET A 9 59.49 34.54 1.95
N SER A 10 59.27 33.79 3.01
CA SER A 10 59.29 34.27 4.41
C SER A 10 58.09 35.03 4.99
N ARG A 11 57.37 34.27 5.84
CA ARG A 11 56.96 34.59 7.22
C ARG A 11 56.03 35.78 7.45
N SER A 12 54.87 35.52 8.05
CA SER A 12 54.69 35.87 9.47
C SER A 12 53.46 35.22 10.09
N ARG A 13 53.64 34.97 11.38
CA ARG A 13 52.80 34.22 12.31
C ARG A 13 51.47 34.91 12.53
N PHE A 14 50.37 34.15 12.49
CA PHE A 14 49.21 34.44 13.32
C PHE A 14 48.88 33.19 14.13
N VAL A 15 49.16 33.30 15.43
CA VAL A 15 48.63 32.44 16.47
C VAL A 15 47.15 32.80 16.58
N GLY A 16 46.28 31.90 16.10
CA GLY A 16 44.83 32.00 16.27
C GLY A 16 44.36 30.77 17.02
N VAL A 17 44.34 30.87 18.34
CA VAL A 17 43.64 29.94 19.23
C VAL A 17 42.15 30.04 18.89
N GLY A 18 41.63 29.05 18.19
CA GLY A 18 40.22 28.95 17.81
C GLY A 18 39.75 27.53 18.08
N ALA A 19 38.85 27.40 19.05
CA ALA A 19 38.31 26.16 19.56
C ALA A 19 37.84 25.20 18.45
N PHE A 20 38.42 23.99 18.43
CA PHE A 20 37.83 22.88 17.69
C PHE A 20 36.53 22.49 18.40
N ALA A 21 35.41 22.94 17.83
CA ALA A 21 34.09 22.46 18.17
C ALA A 21 34.05 20.94 17.91
N VAL A 22 33.80 20.19 18.97
CA VAL A 22 33.47 18.76 18.91
C VAL A 22 32.16 18.64 18.14
N LEU A 23 32.21 18.19 16.87
CA LEU A 23 31.03 17.71 16.18
C LEU A 23 30.57 16.43 16.88
N ALA A 24 29.56 16.56 17.72
CA ALA A 24 28.76 15.42 18.18
C ALA A 24 28.06 14.83 16.94
N ALA A 25 28.51 13.65 16.52
CA ALA A 25 27.77 12.83 15.58
C ALA A 25 26.47 12.37 16.25
N THR A 26 25.38 13.12 16.07
CA THR A 26 24.04 12.62 16.36
C THR A 26 23.72 11.58 15.29
N ALA A 27 23.93 10.31 15.64
CA ALA A 27 23.39 9.19 14.89
C ALA A 27 21.87 9.38 14.79
N ALA A 28 21.40 9.80 13.62
CA ALA A 28 20.00 9.73 13.27
C ALA A 28 19.56 8.27 13.42
N PRO A 29 18.40 7.99 14.03
CA PRO A 29 17.90 6.62 14.03
C PRO A 29 17.73 6.23 12.56
N ALA A 30 18.44 5.19 12.14
CA ALA A 30 18.15 4.50 10.90
C ALA A 30 16.69 4.05 11.05
N VAL A 31 15.79 4.76 10.39
CA VAL A 31 14.41 4.31 10.21
C VAL A 31 14.57 3.01 9.44
N ALA A 32 14.41 1.90 10.15
CA ALA A 32 14.30 0.60 9.53
C ALA A 32 13.25 0.78 8.43
N ALA A 33 13.66 0.54 7.19
CA ALA A 33 12.71 0.39 6.10
C ALA A 33 11.68 -0.59 6.61
N GLY A 34 10.45 -0.10 6.80
CA GLY A 34 9.35 -0.94 7.23
C GLY A 34 9.25 -2.06 6.22
N GLU A 35 9.56 -3.27 6.67
CA GLU A 35 9.10 -4.46 5.99
C GLU A 35 7.57 -4.35 6.04
N GLU A 36 6.98 -3.89 4.93
CA GLU A 36 5.54 -3.96 4.79
C GLU A 36 5.18 -5.44 4.97
N PRO A 37 4.30 -5.80 5.91
CA PRO A 37 3.90 -7.18 6.04
C PRO A 37 3.17 -7.53 4.74
N THR A 38 3.85 -8.20 3.83
CA THR A 38 3.23 -8.95 2.75
C THR A 38 2.63 -10.19 3.39
N THR A 39 1.61 -10.00 4.23
CA THR A 39 0.67 -11.08 4.51
C THR A 39 0.06 -11.41 3.17
N ASP A 40 0.55 -12.47 2.55
CA ASP A 40 -0.09 -13.07 1.38
C ASP A 40 -1.56 -13.23 1.73
N VAL A 41 -2.43 -12.52 1.02
CA VAL A 41 -3.87 -12.67 1.21
C VAL A 41 -4.20 -14.06 0.67
N VAL A 42 -4.60 -14.96 1.56
CA VAL A 42 -4.98 -16.34 1.25
C VAL A 42 -6.49 -16.47 1.40
N ALA A 43 -7.10 -17.22 0.47
CA ALA A 43 -8.49 -17.59 0.57
C ALA A 43 -8.76 -18.40 1.85
N GLY A 44 -9.89 -18.16 2.51
CA GLY A 44 -10.26 -18.86 3.74
C GLY A 44 -11.75 -19.12 3.87
N GLU A 45 -12.21 -19.33 5.09
CA GLU A 45 -13.63 -19.35 5.41
C GLU A 45 -14.29 -17.98 5.18
N PRO A 46 -15.58 -17.93 4.76
CA PRO A 46 -16.34 -16.70 4.77
C PRO A 46 -16.33 -16.04 6.15
N VAL A 47 -16.18 -14.72 6.18
CA VAL A 47 -16.21 -13.97 7.43
C VAL A 47 -17.65 -13.81 7.92
N PRO A 48 -17.92 -14.01 9.22
CA PRO A 48 -19.22 -13.70 9.80
C PRO A 48 -19.47 -12.20 9.80
N VAL A 49 -20.72 -11.78 9.56
CA VAL A 49 -21.10 -10.37 9.53
C VAL A 49 -22.00 -10.00 10.71
N SER A 50 -21.92 -8.73 11.12
CA SER A 50 -22.78 -8.18 12.18
C SER A 50 -24.25 -8.11 11.71
N SER A 51 -25.18 -7.94 12.65
CA SER A 51 -26.61 -7.80 12.33
C SER A 51 -26.95 -6.53 11.53
N THR A 52 -26.04 -5.58 11.45
CA THR A 52 -26.22 -4.31 10.72
C THR A 52 -25.50 -4.30 9.37
N ALA A 53 -24.65 -5.28 9.10
CA ALA A 53 -23.92 -5.39 7.84
C ALA A 53 -24.64 -6.33 6.86
N TYR A 54 -24.40 -6.10 5.58
CA TYR A 54 -24.87 -6.96 4.51
C TYR A 54 -23.70 -7.78 3.98
N SER A 55 -23.96 -9.05 3.64
CA SER A 55 -22.96 -9.90 3.00
C SER A 55 -23.53 -10.56 1.76
N TYR A 56 -22.69 -10.67 0.74
CA TYR A 56 -22.98 -11.43 -0.47
C TYR A 56 -21.77 -12.33 -0.78
N LEU A 57 -22.03 -13.62 -0.99
CA LEU A 57 -21.04 -14.57 -1.46
C LEU A 57 -21.22 -14.72 -2.98
N ALA A 58 -20.21 -14.35 -3.75
CA ALA A 58 -20.22 -14.56 -5.19
C ALA A 58 -20.00 -16.04 -5.52
N THR A 59 -20.51 -16.51 -6.66
CA THR A 59 -20.14 -17.83 -7.19
C THR A 59 -18.75 -17.79 -7.80
N HIS A 60 -18.12 -18.95 -7.97
CA HIS A 60 -16.82 -19.04 -8.64
C HIS A 60 -16.83 -18.38 -10.02
N ALA A 61 -17.87 -18.65 -10.83
CA ALA A 61 -18.02 -18.08 -12.17
C ALA A 61 -18.12 -16.54 -12.17
N LEU A 62 -18.72 -15.94 -11.14
CA LEU A 62 -18.75 -14.48 -10.99
C LEU A 62 -17.38 -13.93 -10.63
N THR A 63 -16.61 -14.65 -9.81
CA THR A 63 -15.23 -14.28 -9.47
C THR A 63 -14.30 -14.36 -10.69
N GLU A 64 -14.39 -15.42 -11.50
CA GLU A 64 -13.65 -15.51 -12.78
C GLU A 64 -14.01 -14.36 -13.72
N ARG A 65 -15.32 -14.05 -13.82
CA ARG A 65 -15.78 -12.93 -14.63
C ARG A 65 -15.26 -11.59 -14.12
N ALA A 66 -15.18 -11.39 -12.80
CA ALA A 66 -14.61 -10.19 -12.22
C ALA A 66 -13.14 -10.00 -12.63
N GLN A 67 -12.35 -11.08 -12.63
CA GLN A 67 -10.97 -11.04 -13.12
C GLN A 67 -10.92 -10.74 -14.63
N ALA A 68 -11.73 -11.42 -15.43
CA ALA A 68 -11.73 -11.26 -16.89
C ALA A 68 -12.15 -9.85 -17.35
N MET A 69 -12.95 -9.14 -16.54
CA MET A 69 -13.38 -7.77 -16.80
C MET A 69 -12.46 -6.72 -16.19
N ASP A 70 -11.43 -7.12 -15.46
CA ASP A 70 -10.56 -6.22 -14.71
C ASP A 70 -11.39 -5.32 -13.76
N LEU A 71 -12.23 -5.96 -12.93
CA LEU A 71 -13.27 -5.26 -12.15
C LEU A 71 -12.69 -4.19 -11.22
N GLY A 72 -11.53 -4.40 -10.60
CA GLY A 72 -10.92 -3.36 -9.77
C GLY A 72 -10.55 -2.14 -10.59
N GLN A 73 -9.90 -2.30 -11.76
CA GLN A 73 -9.64 -1.16 -12.65
C GLN A 73 -10.92 -0.49 -13.15
N PHE A 74 -11.97 -1.27 -13.45
CA PHE A 74 -13.27 -0.70 -13.77
C PHE A 74 -13.79 0.18 -12.62
N VAL A 75 -13.75 -0.29 -11.37
CA VAL A 75 -14.13 0.50 -10.19
C VAL A 75 -13.27 1.75 -10.05
N ALA A 76 -11.95 1.65 -10.23
CA ALA A 76 -11.03 2.79 -10.18
C ALA A 76 -11.35 3.87 -11.23
N SER A 77 -11.94 3.47 -12.37
CA SER A 77 -12.30 4.37 -13.47
C SER A 77 -13.62 5.13 -13.26
N VAL A 78 -14.44 4.71 -12.30
CA VAL A 78 -15.76 5.34 -12.05
C VAL A 78 -15.57 6.79 -11.60
N PRO A 79 -16.22 7.77 -12.26
CA PRO A 79 -16.18 9.15 -11.81
C PRO A 79 -16.91 9.28 -10.46
N VAL A 80 -16.14 9.54 -9.41
CA VAL A 80 -16.67 9.79 -8.05
C VAL A 80 -16.37 11.23 -7.61
N PRO A 81 -17.21 11.82 -6.74
CA PRO A 81 -16.89 13.08 -6.08
C PRO A 81 -15.49 13.05 -5.43
N PRO A 82 -14.74 14.17 -5.44
CA PRO A 82 -13.34 14.19 -4.98
C PRO A 82 -13.15 13.63 -3.57
N GLN A 83 -14.10 13.85 -2.66
CA GLN A 83 -14.05 13.36 -1.28
C GLN A 83 -14.08 11.82 -1.17
N TYR A 84 -14.57 11.10 -2.17
CA TYR A 84 -14.65 9.63 -2.18
C TYR A 84 -13.54 8.97 -2.99
N ARG A 85 -12.70 9.75 -3.67
CA ARG A 85 -11.71 9.21 -4.62
C ARG A 85 -10.73 8.24 -3.95
N SER A 86 -10.23 8.56 -2.76
CA SER A 86 -9.32 7.67 -2.03
C SER A 86 -10.00 6.34 -1.71
N ALA A 87 -11.18 6.38 -1.10
CA ALA A 87 -11.95 5.19 -0.76
C ALA A 87 -12.28 4.31 -1.98
N ASN A 88 -12.56 4.93 -3.13
CA ASN A 88 -12.81 4.20 -4.38
C ASN A 88 -11.56 3.48 -4.91
N LEU A 89 -10.40 4.15 -4.83
CA LEU A 89 -9.11 3.53 -5.20
C LEU A 89 -8.74 2.40 -4.23
N ASP A 90 -8.97 2.60 -2.93
CA ASP A 90 -8.73 1.56 -1.93
C ASP A 90 -9.64 0.33 -2.15
N LEU A 91 -10.91 0.56 -2.49
CA LEU A 91 -11.83 -0.52 -2.88
C LEU A 91 -11.34 -1.24 -4.14
N SER A 92 -10.88 -0.52 -5.16
CA SER A 92 -10.36 -1.15 -6.38
C SER A 92 -9.19 -2.09 -6.10
N ALA A 93 -8.21 -1.65 -5.30
CA ALA A 93 -7.05 -2.46 -4.94
C ALA A 93 -7.45 -3.70 -4.11
N ARG A 94 -8.44 -3.56 -3.21
CA ARG A 94 -8.99 -4.69 -2.43
C ARG A 94 -9.69 -5.70 -3.32
N ILE A 95 -10.45 -5.25 -4.32
CA ILE A 95 -11.11 -6.13 -5.29
C ILE A 95 -10.05 -6.96 -6.03
N ASP A 96 -9.04 -6.31 -6.62
CA ASP A 96 -8.00 -7.00 -7.38
C ASP A 96 -7.28 -8.04 -6.51
N THR A 97 -6.86 -7.63 -5.31
CA THR A 97 -6.15 -8.51 -4.36
C THR A 97 -7.01 -9.72 -3.96
N ALA A 98 -8.29 -9.50 -3.65
CA ALA A 98 -9.18 -10.56 -3.20
C ALA A 98 -9.58 -11.52 -4.33
N VAL A 99 -9.83 -11.01 -5.54
CA VAL A 99 -10.15 -11.85 -6.70
C VAL A 99 -8.95 -12.74 -7.06
N ASP A 100 -7.75 -12.16 -7.12
CA ASP A 100 -6.53 -12.94 -7.39
C ASP A 100 -6.26 -13.98 -6.30
N ALA A 101 -6.47 -13.63 -5.03
CA ALA A 101 -6.31 -14.57 -3.93
C ALA A 101 -7.34 -15.70 -3.97
N ALA A 102 -8.60 -15.41 -4.27
CA ALA A 102 -9.66 -16.40 -4.38
C ALA A 102 -9.40 -17.41 -5.50
N LEU A 103 -8.99 -16.93 -6.67
CA LEU A 103 -8.79 -17.78 -7.86
C LEU A 103 -7.54 -18.65 -7.80
N ARG A 104 -6.64 -18.46 -6.82
CA ARG A 104 -5.59 -19.43 -6.50
C ARG A 104 -6.13 -20.71 -5.85
N SER A 105 -7.31 -20.64 -5.23
CA SER A 105 -8.02 -21.80 -4.69
C SER A 105 -8.93 -22.39 -5.77
N PRO A 106 -8.85 -23.69 -6.10
CA PRO A 106 -9.78 -24.31 -7.05
C PRO A 106 -11.23 -24.13 -6.61
N GLY A 107 -12.06 -23.51 -7.46
CA GLY A 107 -13.45 -23.17 -7.14
C GLY A 107 -13.64 -21.96 -6.21
N GLY A 108 -12.56 -21.25 -5.85
CA GLY A 108 -12.61 -20.13 -4.91
C GLY A 108 -13.46 -18.95 -5.40
N CYS A 109 -14.03 -18.22 -4.47
CA CYS A 109 -14.93 -17.10 -4.74
C CYS A 109 -14.63 -15.91 -3.83
N VAL A 110 -15.37 -14.81 -3.99
CA VAL A 110 -15.23 -13.62 -3.13
C VAL A 110 -16.50 -13.38 -2.32
N GLN A 111 -16.33 -13.04 -1.05
CA GLN A 111 -17.39 -12.49 -0.23
C GLN A 111 -17.27 -10.97 -0.20
N LEU A 112 -18.35 -10.28 -0.54
CA LEU A 112 -18.50 -8.85 -0.31
C LEU A 112 -19.23 -8.62 1.00
N VAL A 113 -18.68 -7.76 1.85
CA VAL A 113 -19.32 -7.28 3.08
C VAL A 113 -19.47 -5.77 2.99
N VAL A 114 -20.67 -5.27 3.26
CA VAL A 114 -21.01 -3.86 3.26
C VAL A 114 -21.53 -3.47 4.64
N ASP A 115 -20.79 -2.65 5.38
CA ASP A 115 -21.22 -2.09 6.66
C ASP A 115 -21.69 -0.63 6.46
N PRO A 116 -22.91 -0.27 6.93
CA PRO A 116 -23.43 1.09 6.84
C PRO A 116 -22.66 2.13 7.66
N LYS A 117 -21.78 1.72 8.57
CA LYS A 117 -20.95 2.61 9.36
C LYS A 117 -19.66 2.91 8.59
N GLY A 118 -19.75 3.78 7.59
CA GLY A 118 -18.59 4.20 6.81
C GLY A 118 -17.46 4.78 7.68
N THR A 119 -16.23 4.39 7.36
CA THR A 119 -14.97 4.92 7.88
C THR A 119 -14.13 5.46 6.71
N GLY A 120 -13.07 6.21 7.00
CA GLY A 120 -12.10 6.63 5.98
C GLY A 120 -12.65 7.53 4.84
N GLY A 121 -13.80 8.18 5.05
CA GLY A 121 -14.42 9.06 4.05
C GLY A 121 -15.35 8.35 3.05
N ALA A 122 -15.53 7.04 3.15
CA ALA A 122 -16.50 6.29 2.34
C ALA A 122 -17.94 6.48 2.84
N LEU A 123 -18.92 6.21 1.97
CA LEU A 123 -20.34 6.16 2.36
C LEU A 123 -20.67 4.87 3.15
N PHE A 124 -19.96 3.79 2.84
CA PHE A 124 -20.08 2.47 3.45
C PHE A 124 -18.69 1.86 3.57
N ASP A 125 -18.51 0.97 4.54
CA ASP A 125 -17.29 0.16 4.63
C ASP A 125 -17.46 -1.10 3.80
N TYR A 126 -16.65 -1.21 2.75
CA TYR A 126 -16.61 -2.35 1.84
C TYR A 126 -15.41 -3.23 2.17
N ASN A 127 -15.67 -4.50 2.45
CA ASN A 127 -14.64 -5.52 2.59
C ASN A 127 -14.86 -6.61 1.54
N VAL A 128 -13.82 -6.90 0.77
CA VAL A 128 -13.81 -7.99 -0.23
C VAL A 128 -12.85 -9.05 0.28
N VAL A 129 -13.38 -10.23 0.55
CA VAL A 129 -12.66 -11.32 1.22
C VAL A 129 -12.56 -12.51 0.28
N PRO A 130 -11.35 -13.06 0.03
CA PRO A 130 -11.23 -14.29 -0.74
C PRO A 130 -11.68 -15.50 0.08
N VAL A 131 -12.45 -16.37 -0.56
CA VAL A 131 -13.07 -17.54 0.05
C VAL A 131 -12.61 -18.80 -0.68
N GLU A 132 -12.25 -19.84 0.07
CA GLU A 132 -11.84 -21.14 -0.49
C GLU A 132 -13.01 -21.82 -1.20
N GLY A 133 -12.70 -22.57 -2.27
CA GLY A 133 -13.74 -23.15 -3.12
C GLY A 133 -14.67 -24.14 -2.44
N GLN A 134 -14.26 -24.76 -1.33
CA GLN A 134 -15.14 -25.65 -0.56
C GLN A 134 -16.33 -24.93 0.11
N TYR A 135 -16.29 -23.60 0.18
CA TYR A 135 -17.36 -22.77 0.70
C TYR A 135 -18.16 -22.06 -0.40
N CYS A 136 -17.82 -22.31 -1.67
CA CYS A 136 -18.37 -21.63 -2.83
C CYS A 136 -19.23 -22.60 -3.66
N ASP A 137 -20.33 -22.08 -4.21
CA ASP A 137 -21.22 -22.77 -5.16
C ASP A 137 -20.81 -22.54 -6.63
#